data_AF-A0A378IJH3-F1
#
_entry.id   AF-A0A378IJH3-F1
#
_cell.length_a   1.000
_cell.length_b   1.000
_cell.length_c   1.000
_cell.angle_alpha   90.00
_cell.angle_beta   90.00
_cell.angle_gamma   90.00
#
_symmetry.space_group_name_H-M   'P 1'
#
loop_
_entity.id
_entity.type
_entity.pdbx_description
1 polymer ?
#
loop_
_entity_poly.entity_id
_entity_poly.type
_entity_poly.pdbx_seq_one_letter_code
_entity_poly.pdbx_strand_id
1 'polypeptide(L)' 'MLTGVFIFFIIAIGSGYLGYNGTDPTAIRYAKIVFYISSIIFLILLITYFFYPAAAPPPAVPKNPLV' A
#
# COMPACT_ATOMS: atom_id res chain seq x y z
N MET A 1 10.34 5.68 -4.03
CA MET A 1 9.11 5.44 -3.24
C MET A 1 8.50 4.07 -3.54
N LEU A 2 8.17 3.75 -4.79
CA LEU A 2 7.47 2.51 -5.16
C LEU A 2 8.23 1.21 -4.84
N THR A 3 9.56 1.19 -5.04
CA THR A 3 10.40 0.03 -4.72
C THR A 3 10.33 -0.32 -3.23
N GLY A 4 10.27 0.67 -2.35
CA GLY A 4 10.11 0.46 -0.91
C GLY A 4 8.74 -0.13 -0.55
N VAL A 5 7.68 0.35 -1.20
CA VAL A 5 6.31 -0.19 -1.06
C VAL A 5 6.28 -1.67 -1.46
N PHE A 6 6.96 -2.04 -2.54
CA PHE A 6 7.06 -3.44 -2.99
C PHE A 6 7.83 -4.34 -2.01
N ILE A 7 8.92 -3.83 -1.42
CA ILE A 7 9.69 -4.56 -0.39
C ILE A 7 8.85 -4.77 0.87
N PHE A 8 8.14 -3.74 1.33
CA PHE A 8 7.23 -3.84 2.47
C PHE A 8 6.10 -4.84 2.21
N PHE A 9 5.60 -4.91 0.98
CA PHE A 9 4.58 -5.88 0.60
C PHE A 9 5.08 -7.33 0.71
N ILE A 10 6.29 -7.61 0.20
CA ILE A 10 6.89 -8.95 0.28
C ILE A 10 7.15 -9.33 1.74
N ILE A 11 7.66 -8.41 2.57
CA ILE A 11 7.88 -8.63 4.00
C ILE A 11 6.56 -8.90 4.72
N ALA A 12 5.50 -8.14 4.41
CA ALA A 12 4.17 -8.37 4.97
C ALA A 12 3.67 -9.77 4.63
N ILE A 13 3.68 -10.17 3.34
CA ILE A 13 3.30 -11.52 2.91
C ILE A 13 4.14 -12.59 3.60
N GLY A 14 5.47 -12.42 3.64
CA GLY A 14 6.38 -13.35 4.32
C GLY A 14 6.06 -13.51 5.80
N SER A 15 5.82 -12.40 6.50
CA SER A 15 5.47 -12.41 7.93
C SER A 15 4.12 -13.07 8.21
N GLY A 16 3.12 -12.86 7.33
CA GLY A 16 1.83 -13.54 7.42
C GLY A 16 1.92 -15.04 7.11
N TYR A 17 2.75 -15.43 6.14
CA TYR A 17 2.97 -16.83 5.77
C TYR A 17 3.75 -17.61 6.83
N LEU A 18 4.75 -16.98 7.46
CA LEU A 18 5.53 -17.58 8.55
C LEU A 18 4.65 -17.95 9.75
N GLY A 19 3.42 -17.46 9.80
CA GLY A 19 2.38 -17.92 10.70
C GLY A 19 2.67 -17.45 12.11
N TYR A 20 1.81 -16.56 12.61
CA TYR A 20 1.84 -16.23 14.02
C TYR A 20 1.59 -17.51 14.85
N ASN A 21 2.63 -18.04 15.48
CA ASN A 21 2.57 -19.20 16.36
C ASN A 21 2.33 -18.73 17.80
N GLY A 22 1.11 -18.24 18.05
CA GLY A 22 0.62 -17.96 19.40
C GLY A 22 0.10 -19.23 20.06
N THR A 23 0.09 -19.26 21.40
CA THR A 23 -0.51 -20.36 22.16
C THR A 23 -2.04 -20.30 22.20
N ASP A 24 -2.63 -19.12 21.95
CA ASP A 24 -4.08 -18.90 21.89
C ASP A 24 -4.60 -19.01 20.44
N PRO A 25 -5.43 -20.01 20.11
CA PRO A 25 -6.02 -20.20 18.78
C PRO A 25 -6.90 -19.02 18.33
N THR A 26 -7.53 -18.34 19.28
CA THR A 26 -8.42 -17.20 19.01
C THR A 26 -7.62 -16.00 18.56
N ALA A 27 -6.51 -15.72 19.25
CA ALA A 27 -5.58 -14.65 18.88
C ALA A 27 -4.96 -14.87 17.49
N ILE A 28 -4.60 -16.12 17.15
CA ILE A 28 -4.10 -16.49 15.81
C ILE A 28 -5.16 -16.16 14.73
N ARG A 29 -6.43 -16.50 14.99
CA ARG A 29 -7.52 -16.25 14.05
C ARG A 29 -7.71 -14.77 13.79
N TYR A 30 -7.73 -13.94 14.83
CA TYR A 30 -7.86 -12.49 14.68
C TYR A 30 -6.66 -11.87 13.96
N ALA A 31 -5.44 -12.30 14.29
CA ALA A 31 -4.23 -11.83 13.61
C ALA A 31 -4.28 -12.12 12.10
N LYS A 32 -4.72 -13.33 11.70
CA LYS A 32 -4.90 -13.68 10.29
C LYS A 32 -5.96 -12.82 9.60
N ILE A 33 -7.09 -12.56 10.24
CA ILE A 33 -8.16 -11.71 9.68
C ILE A 33 -7.63 -10.29 9.42
N VAL A 34 -6.98 -9.69 10.42
CA VAL A 34 -6.38 -8.35 10.28
C VAL A 34 -5.36 -8.34 9.16
N PHE A 35 -4.48 -9.35 9.11
CA PHE A 35 -3.46 -9.48 8.07
C PHE A 35 -4.06 -9.53 6.66
N TYR A 36 -5.11 -10.31 6.44
CA TYR A 36 -5.77 -10.39 5.14
C TYR A 36 -6.44 -9.08 4.75
N ILE A 37 -7.18 -8.44 5.67
CA ILE A 37 -7.85 -7.16 5.40
C ILE A 37 -6.81 -6.09 5.04
N SER A 38 -5.74 -5.96 5.83
CA SER A 38 -4.66 -5.00 5.57
C SER A 38 -3.97 -5.26 4.24
N SER A 39 -3.70 -6.53 3.90
CA SER A 39 -3.08 -6.91 2.62
C SER A 39 -3.96 -6.56 1.42
N ILE A 40 -5.28 -6.78 1.53
CA ILE A 40 -6.25 -6.43 0.47
C ILE A 40 -6.30 -4.91 0.27
N ILE A 41 -6.42 -4.13 1.34
CA ILE A 41 -6.44 -2.67 1.28
C ILE A 41 -5.14 -2.14 0.66
N PHE A 42 -4.00 -2.69 1.06
CA PHE A 42 -2.71 -2.32 0.50
C PHE A 42 -2.63 -2.61 -1.00
N LEU A 43 -3.09 -3.78 -1.45
CA LEU A 43 -3.13 -4.13 -2.88
C LEU A 43 -4.01 -3.17 -3.68
N ILE A 44 -5.18 -2.80 -3.15
CA ILE A 44 -6.07 -1.82 -3.78
C ILE A 44 -5.34 -0.48 -3.92
N LEU A 45 -4.74 0.02 -2.84
CA LEU A 45 -3.99 1.29 -2.86
C LEU A 45 -2.80 1.24 -3.84
N LEU A 46 -2.10 0.10 -3.91
CA LEU A 46 -0.99 -0.11 -4.83
C LEU A 46 -1.47 -0.05 -6.28
N ILE A 47 -2.56 -0.76 -6.61
CA ILE A 47 -3.20 -0.70 -7.93
C ILE A 47 -3.62 0.75 -8.24
N THR A 48 -4.33 1.42 -7.33
CA THR A 48 -4.75 2.81 -7.52
C THR A 48 -3.55 3.72 -7.79
N TYR A 49 -2.44 3.56 -7.06
CA TYR A 49 -1.21 4.33 -7.29
C TYR A 49 -0.66 4.14 -8.71
N PHE A 50 -0.69 2.92 -9.24
CA PHE A 50 -0.19 2.64 -10.60
C PHE A 50 -1.12 3.15 -11.72
N PHE A 51 -2.44 3.06 -11.52
CA PHE A 51 -3.41 3.38 -12.57
C PHE A 51 -3.95 4.82 -12.51
N TYR A 52 -3.75 5.54 -11.40
CA TYR A 52 -4.16 6.93 -11.23
C TYR A 52 -2.93 7.79 -10.92
N PRO A 53 -2.12 8.13 -11.94
CA PRO A 53 -1.02 9.07 -11.74
C PRO A 53 -1.58 10.42 -11.27
N ALA A 54 -0.82 11.07 -10.38
CA ALA A 54 -1.18 12.37 -9.82
C ALA A 54 -1.60 13.34 -10.93
N ALA A 55 -2.70 14.07 -10.69
CA ALA A 55 -3.26 15.02 -11.64
C ALA A 55 -2.14 15.96 -12.16
N ALA A 56 -2.11 16.15 -13.48
CA ALA A 56 -1.11 17.00 -14.11
C ALA A 56 -1.05 18.36 -13.39
N PRO A 57 0.15 18.91 -13.17
CA PRO A 57 0.28 20.22 -12.54
C PRO A 57 -0.58 21.23 -13.32
N PRO A 58 -1.25 22.18 -12.63
CA PRO A 58 -2.05 23.19 -13.29
C PRO A 58 -1.26 23.82 -14.45
N PRO A 59 -1.89 24.13 -15.59
CA PRO A 59 -1.20 24.79 -16.69
C PRO A 59 -0.46 26.00 -16.13
N ALA A 60 0.86 26.06 -16.39
CA ALA A 60 1.64 27.22 -15.99
C ALA A 60 0.97 28.45 -16.60
N VAL A 61 0.48 29.36 -15.76
CA VAL A 61 -0.10 30.63 -16.21
C VAL A 61 0.95 31.27 -17.12
N PRO A 62 0.66 31.55 -18.40
CA PRO A 62 1.61 32.20 -19.28
C PRO A 62 2.01 33.52 -18.62
N LYS A 63 3.26 33.63 -18.18
CA LYS A 63 3.78 34.87 -17.62
C LYS A 63 3.81 35.87 -18.76
N ASN A 64 2.90 36.84 -18.74
CA ASN A 64 2.83 37.88 -19.77
C ASN A 64 4.18 38.62 -19.78
N PRO A 65 4.94 38.61 -20.90
CA PRO A 65 6.27 39.22 -20.95
C PRO A 65 6.25 40.75 -20.99
N LEU A 66 5.07 41.37 -20.87
CA LEU A 66 4.83 42.81 -21.01
C LEU A 66 4.29 43.49 -19.74
N VAL A 67 4.29 42.80 -18.59
CA VAL A 67 3.96 43.37 -17.26
C VAL A 67 5.06 43.04 -16.26
#